data_AF-A0A0V7ZN73-F1
#
_entry.id   AF-A0A0V7ZN73-F1
#
_cell.length_a   1.000
_cell.length_b   1.000
_cell.length_c   1.000
_cell.angle_alpha   90.00
_cell.angle_beta   90.00
_cell.angle_gamma   90.00
#
_symmetry.space_group_name_H-M   'P 1'
#
loop_
_entity.id
_entity.type
_entity.pdbx_description
1 polymer ?
#
loop_
_entity_poly.entity_id
_entity_poly.type
_entity_poly.pdbx_seq_one_letter_code
_entity_poly.pdbx_strand_id
1 'polypeptide(L)' 'MPFQKNNKLGAKKILSRPLDKQIIGFRGYEGQKEKLKLVPNWQEKLRLYVDQLIVENGS' A
#
# COMPACT_ATOMS: atom_id res chain seq x y z
N MET A 1 21.04 -8.47 -23.43
CA MET A 1 21.62 -7.25 -22.81
C MET A 1 21.88 -7.56 -21.34
N PRO A 2 23.11 -7.35 -20.80
CA PRO A 2 23.42 -7.69 -19.42
C PRO A 2 22.83 -6.65 -18.46
N PHE A 3 22.11 -7.13 -17.45
CA PHE A 3 21.53 -6.30 -16.39
C PHE A 3 22.65 -5.66 -15.55
N GLN A 4 22.78 -4.33 -15.59
CA GLN A 4 23.76 -3.60 -14.80
C GLN A 4 23.26 -3.45 -13.35
N LYS A 5 23.88 -4.20 -12.44
CA LYS A 5 23.51 -4.36 -11.02
C LYS A 5 23.62 -3.09 -10.16
N ASN A 6 23.95 -1.93 -10.75
CA ASN A 6 24.22 -0.67 -10.05
C ASN A 6 23.55 0.54 -10.69
N ASN A 7 22.42 0.35 -11.38
CA ASN A 7 21.69 1.46 -11.98
C ASN A 7 21.05 2.32 -10.87
N LYS A 8 21.59 3.54 -10.66
CA LYS A 8 21.11 4.55 -9.68
C LYS A 8 19.69 5.05 -9.94
N LEU A 9 19.03 4.54 -10.98
CA LEU A 9 17.60 4.70 -11.26
C LEU A 9 16.74 3.74 -10.43
N GLY A 10 17.17 3.38 -9.22
CA GLY A 10 16.29 2.74 -8.25
C GLY A 10 15.14 3.70 -7.99
N ALA A 11 13.93 3.34 -8.42
CA ALA A 11 12.73 4.14 -8.30
C ALA A 11 12.72 4.84 -6.93
N LYS A 12 12.78 6.18 -6.95
CA LYS A 12 12.71 6.99 -5.74
C LYS A 12 11.54 6.46 -4.94
N LYS A 13 11.77 6.05 -3.69
CA LYS A 13 10.70 5.59 -2.81
C LYS A 13 9.75 6.78 -2.62
N ILE A 14 8.63 6.77 -3.35
CA ILE A 14 7.60 7.80 -3.29
C ILE A 14 6.89 7.78 -1.91
N LEU A 15 7.07 6.70 -1.15
CA LEU A 15 6.42 6.50 0.14
C LEU A 15 7.20 7.19 1.26
N SER A 16 6.50 8.05 2.01
CA SER A 16 7.00 8.79 3.16
C SER A 16 7.38 7.90 4.35
N ARG A 17 6.77 6.72 4.48
CA ARG A 17 7.07 5.72 5.51
C ARG A 17 7.48 4.37 4.91
N PRO A 18 8.40 3.63 5.54
CA PRO A 18 8.67 2.25 5.17
C PRO A 18 7.38 1.43 5.32
N LEU A 19 7.04 0.64 4.31
CA LEU A 19 5.98 -0.35 4.44
C LEU A 19 6.45 -1.50 5.32
N ASP A 20 5.54 -2.03 6.12
CA ASP A 20 5.82 -3.22 6.91
C ASP A 20 6.16 -4.41 6.00
N LYS A 21 6.99 -5.33 6.51
CA LYS A 21 7.36 -6.55 5.79
C LYS A 21 6.21 -7.56 5.78
N GLN A 22 5.30 -7.46 6.75
CA GLN A 22 4.12 -8.32 6.83
C GLN A 22 2.98 -7.76 5.96
N ILE A 23 2.37 -8.66 5.19
CA ILE A 23 1.25 -8.31 4.32
C ILE A 23 -0.04 -8.36 5.13
N ILE A 24 -0.82 -7.28 5.10
CA ILE A 24 -2.19 -7.26 5.61
C ILE A 24 -3.09 -7.94 4.58
N GLY A 25 -3.50 -9.18 4.85
CA GLY A 25 -4.46 -9.90 4.04
C GLY A 25 -5.89 -9.45 4.35
N PHE A 26 -6.53 -8.74 3.42
CA PHE A 26 -7.93 -8.31 3.58
C PHE A 26 -8.88 -9.23 2.80
N ARG A 27 -9.88 -9.80 3.49
CA ARG A 27 -11.00 -10.48 2.85
C ARG A 27 -12.15 -9.49 2.68
N GLY A 28 -12.21 -8.88 1.50
CA GLY A 28 -13.34 -8.03 1.12
C GLY A 28 -14.57 -8.84 0.72
N TYR A 29 -15.71 -8.17 0.67
CA TYR A 29 -16.93 -8.71 0.08
C TYR A 29 -16.78 -8.93 -1.43
N GLU A 30 -17.67 -9.72 -2.02
CA GLU A 30 -17.68 -10.02 -3.45
C GLU A 30 -17.70 -8.73 -4.29
N GLY A 31 -16.84 -8.65 -5.31
CA GLY A 31 -16.68 -7.46 -6.17
C GLY A 31 -16.00 -6.25 -5.51
N GLN A 32 -15.75 -6.25 -4.19
CA GLN A 32 -15.12 -5.12 -3.51
C GLN A 32 -13.65 -4.93 -3.96
N LYS A 33 -12.93 -6.04 -4.21
CA LYS A 33 -11.56 -6.00 -4.73
C LYS A 33 -11.46 -5.32 -6.09
N GLU A 34 -12.43 -5.56 -6.98
CA GLU A 34 -12.44 -4.98 -8.32
C GLU A 34 -12.76 -3.49 -8.26
N LYS A 35 -13.76 -3.11 -7.46
CA LYS A 35 -14.06 -1.70 -7.18
C LYS A 35 -12.88 -0.97 -6.55
N LEU A 36 -12.15 -1.62 -5.63
CA LEU A 36 -10.98 -1.04 -4.98
C LEU A 36 -9.84 -0.79 -5.97
N LYS A 37 -9.62 -1.70 -6.92
CA LYS A 37 -8.62 -1.52 -7.99
C LYS A 37 -8.92 -0.34 -8.91
N LEU A 38 -10.19 0.00 -9.11
CA LEU A 38 -10.59 1.16 -9.92
C LEU A 38 -10.32 2.50 -9.22
N VAL A 39 -10.13 2.49 -7.90
CA VAL A 39 -9.86 3.71 -7.14
C VAL A 39 -8.39 4.11 -7.29
N PRO A 40 -8.08 5.34 -7.74
CA PRO A 40 -6.70 5.81 -7.82
C PRO A 40 -6.11 5.91 -6.42
N ASN A 41 -4.85 5.47 -6.28
CA ASN A 41 -4.11 5.42 -5.01
C ASN A 41 -4.86 4.68 -3.87
N TRP A 42 -5.68 3.67 -4.21
CA TRP A 42 -6.48 2.92 -3.23
C TRP A 42 -5.65 2.33 -2.08
N GLN A 43 -4.41 1.91 -2.34
CA GLN A 43 -3.52 1.38 -1.31
C GLN A 43 -3.17 2.43 -0.25
N GLU A 44 -2.96 3.68 -0.64
CA GLU A 44 -2.64 4.77 0.29
C GLU A 44 -3.88 5.17 1.09
N LYS A 45 -5.03 5.30 0.42
CA LYS A 45 -6.31 5.55 1.09
C LYS A 45 -6.64 4.48 2.13
N LEU A 46 -6.40 3.21 1.79
CA LEU A 46 -6.64 2.10 2.70
C LEU A 46 -5.67 2.14 3.89
N ARG A 47 -4.41 2.54 3.68
CA ARG A 47 -3.46 2.74 4.79
C ARG A 47 -3.90 3.86 5.72
N LEU A 48 -4.34 5.00 5.19
CA LEU A 48 -4.84 6.12 5.99
C LEU A 48 -6.09 5.74 6.78
N TYR A 49 -7.00 4.98 6.15
CA TYR A 49 -8.20 4.50 6.82
C TYR A 49 -7.87 3.54 7.96
N VAL A 50 -6.94 2.60 7.74
CA VAL A 50 -6.45 1.72 8.82
C VAL A 50 -5.79 2.52 9.95
N ASP A 51 -5.02 3.57 9.61
CA ASP A 51 -4.41 4.48 10.59
C ASP A 51 -5.48 5.15 11.46
N GLN A 52 -6.54 5.68 10.83
CA GLN A 52 -7.68 6.29 11.53
C GLN A 52 -8.40 5.30 12.46
N LEU A 53 -8.65 4.06 12.00
CA LEU A 53 -9.28 3.02 12.82
C LEU A 53 -8.43 2.64 14.04
N ILE A 54 -7.11 2.60 13.90
CA ILE A 54 -6.21 2.31 15.03
C ILE A 54 -6.26 3.45 16.06
N VAL A 55 -6.29 4.71 15.61
CA VAL A 55 -6.40 5.87 16.50
C VAL A 55 -7.74 5.86 17.25
N GLU A 56 -8.83 5.53 16.55
CA GLU A 56 -10.18 5.49 17.13
C GLU A 56 -10.34 4.37 18.19
N ASN A 57 -9.81 3.17 17.92
CA ASN A 57 -9.89 2.04 18.85
C ASN A 57 -8.80 2.03 19.95
N GLY A 58 -7.84 2.95 19.89
CA GLY A 58 -6.74 3.05 20.85
C GLY A 58 -6.97 4.03 22.00
N SER A 59 -8.19 4.57 22.16
CA SER A 59 -8.58 5.51 23.23
C SER A 59 -9.25 4.81 24.40
#